data_AF-A0A5C5GCQ3-F1
#
_entry.id   AF-A0A5C5GCQ3-F1
#
_cell.length_a   1.000
_cell.length_b   1.000
_cell.length_c   1.000
_cell.angle_alpha   90.00
_cell.angle_beta   90.00
_cell.angle_gamma   90.00
#
_symmetry.space_group_name_H-M   'P 1'
#
loop_
_entity.id
_entity.type
_entity.pdbx_description
1 polymer ?
#
loop_
_entity_poly.entity_id
_entity_poly.type
_entity_poly.pdbx_seq_one_letter_code
_entity_poly.pdbx_strand_id
1 'polypeptide(L)'
;MATRGMSTANIMRSQIKQVDAQLALIDEQLSCTRLRAPFDGFVVDGDLSQRIGASVERGEELFKIAPLDAYRVVLEVDERDLAQIAPGQSGALRLSTRPDTSIPYEVARITPIAEQSDGRNFFRVEASLETVPDWVAPSMEGAARTVVEERLVVKVWTRRFVDWLRMTWWRMQP
;
A
#
# COMPACT_ATOMS: atom_id res chain seq x y z
N MET A 1 -63.35 0.64 -22.24
CA MET A 1 -63.05 1.59 -21.14
C MET A 1 -61.91 1.15 -20.20
N ALA A 2 -61.39 -0.09 -20.28
CA ALA A 2 -60.37 -0.61 -19.35
C ALA A 2 -58.92 -0.12 -19.59
N THR A 3 -58.57 0.35 -20.79
CA THR A 3 -57.18 0.75 -21.14
C THR A 3 -56.73 2.10 -20.59
N ARG A 4 -57.66 2.99 -20.23
CA ARG A 4 -57.32 4.32 -19.68
C ARG A 4 -56.81 4.26 -18.23
N GLY A 5 -57.23 3.28 -17.43
CA GLY A 5 -56.78 3.15 -16.03
C GLY A 5 -55.33 2.69 -15.89
N MET A 6 -54.85 1.81 -16.79
CA MET A 6 -53.48 1.29 -16.76
C MET A 6 -52.44 2.35 -17.14
N SER A 7 -52.73 3.22 -18.10
CA SER A 7 -51.81 4.29 -18.48
C SER A 7 -51.66 5.34 -17.38
N THR A 8 -52.75 5.73 -16.73
CA THR A 8 -52.71 6.66 -15.58
C THR A 8 -51.95 6.05 -14.40
N ALA A 9 -52.17 4.77 -14.10
CA ALA A 9 -51.43 4.06 -13.07
C ALA A 9 -49.92 3.99 -13.35
N ASN A 10 -49.52 3.73 -14.61
CA ASN A 10 -48.11 3.72 -15.00
C ASN A 10 -47.46 5.11 -14.91
N ILE A 11 -48.18 6.17 -15.30
CA ILE A 11 -47.69 7.56 -15.18
C ILE A 11 -47.47 7.94 -13.72
N MET A 12 -48.43 7.65 -12.84
CA MET A 12 -48.29 7.89 -11.40
C MET A 12 -47.11 7.11 -10.80
N ARG A 13 -46.91 5.86 -11.23
CA ARG A 13 -45.79 5.04 -10.78
C ARG A 13 -44.44 5.60 -11.22
N SER A 14 -44.35 6.15 -12.44
CA SER A 14 -43.16 6.83 -12.93
C SER A 14 -42.90 8.14 -12.19
N GLN A 15 -43.94 8.91 -11.86
CA GLN A 15 -43.80 10.11 -11.03
C GLN A 15 -43.30 9.79 -9.62
N ILE A 16 -43.84 8.75 -8.97
CA ILE A 16 -43.36 8.28 -7.67
C ILE A 16 -41.88 7.93 -7.77
N LYS A 17 -41.49 7.11 -8.75
CA LYS A 17 -40.07 6.77 -8.98
C LYS A 17 -39.17 7.99 -9.20
N GLN A 18 -39.67 9.01 -9.90
CA GLN A 18 -38.92 10.24 -10.14
C GLN A 18 -38.73 11.05 -8.86
N VAL A 19 -39.78 11.18 -8.04
CA VAL A 19 -39.72 11.87 -6.74
C VAL A 19 -38.82 11.10 -5.77
N ASP A 20 -38.92 9.78 -5.72
CA ASP A 20 -38.06 8.92 -4.89
C ASP A 20 -36.58 9.07 -5.29
N ALA A 21 -36.28 9.14 -6.59
CA ALA A 21 -34.93 9.37 -7.07
C ALA A 21 -34.40 10.78 -6.71
N GLN A 22 -35.27 11.79 -6.69
CA GLN A 22 -34.91 13.14 -6.25
C GLN A 22 -34.65 13.19 -4.74
N LEU A 23 -35.48 12.49 -3.94
CA LEU A 23 -35.26 12.36 -2.50
C LEU A 23 -33.93 11.67 -2.21
N ALA A 24 -33.66 10.54 -2.85
CA ALA A 24 -32.39 9.81 -2.68
C ALA A 24 -31.17 10.69 -3.04
N LEU A 25 -31.27 11.51 -4.08
CA LEU A 25 -30.21 12.44 -4.46
C LEU A 25 -29.97 13.53 -3.39
N ILE A 26 -31.05 14.10 -2.83
CA ILE A 26 -30.96 15.13 -1.79
C ILE A 26 -30.41 14.52 -0.50
N ASP A 27 -30.86 13.32 -0.13
CA ASP A 27 -30.36 12.60 1.06
C ASP A 27 -28.87 12.27 0.93
N GLU A 28 -28.43 11.85 -0.26
CA GLU A 28 -27.00 11.65 -0.55
C GLU A 28 -26.22 12.97 -0.41
N GLN A 29 -26.71 14.07 -1.00
CA GLN A 29 -26.09 15.40 -0.86
C GLN A 29 -26.00 15.86 0.60
N LEU A 30 -27.04 15.61 1.40
CA LEU A 30 -27.04 15.91 2.83
C LEU A 30 -26.01 15.05 3.58
N SER A 31 -25.88 13.77 3.23
CA SER A 31 -24.86 12.91 3.84
C SER A 31 -23.43 13.42 3.56
N CYS A 32 -23.17 13.95 2.36
CA CYS A 32 -21.89 14.58 2.00
C CYS A 32 -21.56 15.83 2.83
N THR A 33 -22.53 16.46 3.52
CA THR A 33 -22.25 17.60 4.41
C THR A 33 -21.55 17.19 5.71
N ARG A 34 -21.67 15.91 6.12
CA ARG A 34 -21.01 15.37 7.30
C ARG A 34 -19.97 14.35 6.88
N LEU A 35 -18.73 14.81 6.72
CA LEU A 35 -17.59 13.95 6.45
C LEU A 35 -17.26 13.11 7.69
N ARG A 36 -17.20 11.79 7.50
CA ARG A 36 -16.76 10.82 8.50
C ARG A 36 -15.53 10.10 7.97
N ALA A 37 -14.63 9.71 8.87
CA ALA A 37 -13.51 8.86 8.51
C ALA A 37 -14.04 7.51 7.98
N PRO A 38 -13.50 6.99 6.86
CA PRO A 38 -13.92 5.70 6.30
C PRO A 38 -13.43 4.50 7.14
N PHE A 39 -12.43 4.71 7.99
CA PHE A 39 -11.85 3.71 8.90
C PHE A 39 -11.24 4.37 10.13
N ASP A 40 -11.01 3.59 11.18
CA ASP A 40 -10.31 4.04 12.38
C ASP A 40 -8.81 4.25 12.11
N GLY A 41 -8.27 5.41 12.50
CA GLY A 41 -6.88 5.75 12.25
C GLY A 41 -6.48 7.10 12.85
N PHE A 42 -5.23 7.50 12.63
CA PHE A 42 -4.73 8.81 13.06
C PHE A 42 -4.70 9.80 11.89
N VAL A 43 -5.04 11.05 12.19
CA VAL A 43 -4.87 12.17 11.25
C VAL A 43 -3.38 12.52 11.18
N VAL A 44 -2.77 12.26 10.04
CA VAL A 44 -1.34 12.53 9.75
C VAL A 44 -1.16 13.95 9.22
N ASP A 45 -2.16 14.47 8.51
CA ASP A 45 -2.10 15.75 7.83
C ASP A 45 -3.51 16.35 7.71
N GLY A 46 -3.59 17.68 7.67
CA GLY A 46 -4.83 18.45 7.67
C GLY A 46 -5.21 18.98 9.05
N ASP A 47 -4.77 20.19 9.38
CA ASP A 47 -5.29 20.95 10.53
C ASP A 47 -6.30 22.00 10.06
N LEU A 48 -7.57 21.59 9.96
CA LEU A 48 -8.66 22.50 9.60
C LEU A 48 -9.10 23.40 10.76
N SER A 49 -8.52 23.29 11.95
CA SER A 49 -8.85 24.16 13.09
C SER A 49 -8.58 25.63 12.76
N GLN A 50 -7.61 25.89 11.88
CA GLN A 50 -7.26 27.23 11.41
C GLN A 50 -8.13 27.70 10.23
N ARG A 51 -8.93 26.81 9.64
CA ARG A 51 -9.79 27.06 8.47
C ARG A 51 -11.29 26.99 8.80
N ILE A 52 -11.65 27.12 10.08
CA ILE A 52 -13.05 27.14 10.50
C ILE A 52 -13.78 28.30 9.81
N GLY A 53 -14.81 27.98 9.02
CA GLY A 53 -15.59 28.94 8.23
C GLY A 53 -15.06 29.20 6.81
N ALA A 54 -13.95 28.58 6.42
CA ALA A 54 -13.49 28.62 5.03
C ALA A 54 -14.38 27.76 4.12
N SER A 55 -14.56 28.18 2.87
CA SER A 55 -15.17 27.35 1.84
C SER A 55 -14.19 26.24 1.44
N VAL A 56 -14.73 25.04 1.19
CA VAL A 56 -13.98 23.89 0.67
C VAL A 56 -14.48 23.54 -0.73
N GLU A 57 -13.58 23.10 -1.59
CA GLU A 57 -13.92 22.68 -2.95
C GLU A 57 -14.15 21.17 -3.05
N ARG A 58 -14.95 20.75 -4.03
CA ARG A 58 -15.17 19.32 -4.27
C ARG A 58 -13.88 18.68 -4.78
N GLY A 59 -13.37 17.72 -4.02
CA GLY A 59 -12.12 17.02 -4.33
C GLY A 59 -10.89 17.61 -3.62
N GLU A 60 -11.07 18.63 -2.78
CA GLU A 60 -10.01 19.13 -1.92
C GLU A 60 -9.61 18.08 -0.87
N GLU A 61 -8.30 17.88 -0.69
CA GLU A 61 -7.78 17.04 0.39
C GLU A 61 -7.91 17.80 1.73
N LEU A 62 -8.76 17.27 2.60
CA LEU A 62 -9.08 17.90 3.90
C LEU A 62 -8.27 17.29 5.05
N PHE A 63 -8.16 15.97 5.07
CA PHE A 63 -7.44 15.21 6.08
C PHE A 63 -6.77 13.99 5.44
N LYS A 64 -5.56 13.66 5.90
CA LYS A 64 -4.87 12.41 5.58
C LYS A 64 -4.93 11.49 6.78
N ILE A 65 -5.59 10.35 6.65
CA ILE A 65 -5.78 9.40 7.74
C ILE A 65 -4.92 8.16 7.47
N ALA A 66 -4.09 7.77 8.44
CA ALA A 66 -3.32 6.53 8.38
C ALA A 66 -3.89 5.49 9.35
N PRO A 67 -4.13 4.25 8.90
CA PRO A 67 -4.53 3.16 9.79
C PRO A 67 -3.35 2.74 10.69
N LEU A 68 -3.66 2.38 11.94
CA LEU A 68 -2.66 1.93 12.92
C LEU A 68 -2.24 0.47 12.74
N ASP A 69 -3.16 -0.36 12.25
CA ASP A 69 -3.05 -1.82 12.46
C ASP A 69 -2.29 -2.52 11.32
N ALA A 70 -1.75 -1.76 10.36
CA ALA A 70 -1.17 -2.28 9.13
C ALA A 70 0.24 -1.73 8.90
N TYR A 71 1.15 -1.98 9.84
CA TYR A 71 2.56 -1.71 9.62
C TYR A 71 3.11 -2.62 8.53
N ARG A 72 3.69 -2.01 7.50
CA ARG A 72 4.39 -2.70 6.42
C ARG A 72 5.83 -2.26 6.41
N VAL A 73 6.73 -3.23 6.32
CA VAL A 73 8.16 -2.97 6.20
C VAL A 73 8.48 -2.91 4.72
N VAL A 74 9.09 -1.81 4.29
CA VAL A 74 9.62 -1.69 2.93
C VAL A 74 11.11 -1.99 3.00
N LEU A 75 11.49 -3.10 2.37
CA LEU A 75 12.87 -3.55 2.23
C LEU A 75 13.40 -3.05 0.88
N GLU A 76 14.53 -2.35 0.91
CA GLU A 76 15.23 -1.92 -0.30
C GLU A 76 16.27 -2.99 -0.67
N VAL A 77 16.02 -3.72 -1.75
CA VAL A 77 16.87 -4.81 -2.21
C VAL A 77 17.56 -4.42 -3.51
N ASP A 78 18.88 -4.60 -3.59
CA ASP A 78 19.66 -4.36 -4.81
C ASP A 78 19.22 -5.34 -5.91
N GLU A 79 19.17 -4.88 -7.17
CA GLU A 79 18.76 -5.69 -8.33
C GLU A 79 19.48 -7.03 -8.42
N ARG A 80 20.76 -7.07 -8.01
CA ARG A 80 21.61 -8.27 -8.04
C ARG A 80 21.15 -9.36 -7.05
N ASP A 81 20.53 -8.95 -5.95
CA ASP A 81 20.09 -9.85 -4.87
C ASP A 81 18.59 -10.16 -4.96
N LEU A 82 17.82 -9.41 -5.76
CA LEU A 82 16.39 -9.62 -5.96
C LEU A 82 16.05 -11.06 -6.38
N ALA A 83 16.90 -11.69 -7.19
CA ALA A 83 16.71 -13.08 -7.65
C ALA A 83 16.74 -14.12 -6.51
N GLN A 84 17.15 -13.74 -5.30
CA GLN A 84 17.19 -14.62 -4.12
C GLN A 84 16.01 -14.40 -3.17
N ILE A 85 15.29 -13.29 -3.35
CA ILE A 85 14.14 -12.94 -2.51
C ILE A 85 12.87 -13.51 -3.13
N ALA A 86 12.11 -14.24 -2.33
CA ALA A 86 10.84 -14.83 -2.73
C ALA A 86 9.77 -14.52 -1.67
N PRO A 87 8.49 -14.33 -2.08
CA PRO A 87 7.38 -14.26 -1.13
C PRO A 87 7.33 -15.52 -0.25
N GLY A 88 6.97 -15.35 1.02
CA GLY A 88 6.95 -16.40 2.04
C GLY A 88 8.27 -16.64 2.77
N GLN A 89 9.34 -15.91 2.43
CA GLN A 89 10.59 -15.98 3.19
C GLN A 89 10.47 -15.20 4.49
N SER A 90 10.95 -15.81 5.58
CA SER A 90 11.05 -15.15 6.88
C SER A 90 12.39 -14.44 7.05
N GLY A 91 12.39 -13.39 7.85
CA GLY A 91 13.59 -12.63 8.17
C GLY A 91 13.53 -11.95 9.53
N ALA A 92 14.62 -11.28 9.87
CA ALA A 92 14.82 -10.54 11.10
C ALA A 92 15.05 -9.06 10.78
N LEU A 93 14.18 -8.18 11.27
CA LEU A 93 14.32 -6.74 11.18
C LEU A 93 14.91 -6.19 12.48
N ARG A 94 15.90 -5.30 12.38
CA ARG A 94 16.41 -4.50 13.50
C ARG A 94 16.27 -3.03 13.16
N LEU A 95 15.56 -2.30 13.98
CA LEU A 95 15.38 -0.85 13.80
C LEU A 95 16.54 -0.09 14.43
N SER A 96 16.93 1.03 13.83
CA SER A 96 18.01 1.90 14.31
C SER A 96 17.80 2.39 15.74
N THR A 97 16.54 2.54 16.15
CA THR A 97 16.12 2.96 17.49
C THR A 97 16.37 1.91 18.58
N ARG A 98 16.31 0.62 18.23
CA ARG A 98 16.58 -0.52 19.13
C ARG A 98 17.28 -1.66 18.39
N PRO A 99 18.62 -1.58 18.24
CA PRO A 99 19.38 -2.59 17.51
C PRO A 99 19.50 -3.93 18.25
N ASP A 100 19.20 -3.96 19.55
CA ASP A 100 19.19 -5.12 20.42
C ASP A 100 17.96 -6.02 20.21
N THR A 101 16.86 -5.47 19.68
CA THR A 101 15.62 -6.21 19.46
C THR A 101 15.47 -6.61 18.00
N SER A 102 15.22 -7.90 17.76
CA SER A 102 14.93 -8.44 16.43
C SER A 102 13.44 -8.68 16.29
N ILE A 103 12.83 -8.14 15.22
CA ILE A 103 11.42 -8.31 14.93
C ILE A 103 11.28 -9.28 13.75
N PRO A 104 10.58 -10.42 13.91
CA PRO A 104 10.35 -11.34 12.81
C PRO A 104 9.42 -10.70 11.77
N TYR A 105 9.72 -10.92 10.50
CA TYR A 105 8.86 -10.53 9.39
C TYR A 105 8.78 -11.64 8.35
N GLU A 106 7.73 -11.58 7.55
CA GLU A 106 7.53 -12.43 6.37
C GLU A 106 7.43 -11.57 5.11
N VAL A 107 8.13 -11.96 4.05
CA VAL A 107 8.05 -11.29 2.75
C VAL A 107 6.66 -11.54 2.15
N ALA A 108 5.86 -10.48 2.03
CA ALA A 108 4.51 -10.57 1.50
C ALA A 108 4.49 -10.37 -0.03
N ARG A 109 5.19 -9.36 -0.53
CA ARG A 109 5.11 -8.95 -1.94
C ARG A 109 6.38 -8.30 -2.44
N ILE A 110 6.70 -8.55 -3.71
CA ILE A 110 7.80 -7.89 -4.41
C ILE A 110 7.20 -6.93 -5.44
N THR A 111 7.52 -5.63 -5.35
CA THR A 111 7.10 -4.65 -6.35
C THR A 111 8.09 -4.68 -7.51
N PRO A 112 7.67 -5.04 -8.74
CA PRO A 112 8.58 -5.26 -9.87
C PRO A 112 9.05 -3.97 -10.55
N ILE A 113 8.95 -2.83 -9.86
CA ILE A 113 9.34 -1.52 -10.38
C ILE A 113 10.67 -1.15 -9.71
N ALA A 114 11.72 -1.04 -10.51
CA ALA A 114 13.00 -0.52 -10.06
C ALA A 114 12.86 0.97 -9.78
N GLU A 115 13.24 1.38 -8.57
CA GLU A 115 13.37 2.77 -8.21
C GLU A 115 14.85 3.14 -8.17
N GLN A 116 15.15 4.37 -8.57
CA GLN A 116 16.50 4.92 -8.52
C GLN A 116 16.56 5.98 -7.43
N SER A 117 17.38 5.72 -6.41
CA SER A 117 17.67 6.66 -5.32
C SER A 117 19.17 6.63 -5.07
N ASP A 118 19.78 7.79 -4.85
CA ASP A 118 21.24 7.95 -4.67
C ASP A 118 22.11 7.23 -5.72
N GLY A 119 21.66 7.21 -6.98
CA GLY A 119 22.41 6.61 -8.09
C GLY A 119 22.50 5.08 -8.05
N ARG A 120 21.73 4.41 -7.18
CA ARG A 120 21.59 2.95 -7.12
C ARG A 120 20.18 2.54 -7.52
N ASN A 121 20.10 1.43 -8.26
CA ASN A 121 18.82 0.79 -8.56
C ASN A 121 18.48 -0.18 -7.42
N PHE A 122 17.29 -0.03 -6.84
CA PHE A 122 16.76 -0.92 -5.83
C PHE A 122 15.31 -1.28 -6.15
N PHE A 123 14.90 -2.42 -5.61
CA PHE A 123 13.53 -2.92 -5.70
C PHE A 123 12.91 -2.89 -4.31
N ARG A 124 11.67 -2.42 -4.24
CA ARG A 124 10.90 -2.41 -3.00
C ARG A 124 10.25 -3.76 -2.78
N VAL A 125 10.62 -4.40 -1.68
CA VAL A 125 10.00 -5.64 -1.19
C VAL A 125 9.20 -5.32 0.06
N GLU A 126 7.91 -5.60 0.03
CA GLU A 126 7.00 -5.41 1.14
C GLU A 126 6.99 -6.66 2.03
N ALA A 127 7.21 -6.46 3.32
CA ALA A 127 7.13 -7.48 4.33
C ALA A 127 6.08 -7.14 5.40
N SER A 128 5.37 -8.17 5.87
CA SER A 128 4.43 -8.09 6.99
C SER A 128 5.12 -8.51 8.28
N LEU A 129 4.82 -7.79 9.36
CA LEU A 129 5.27 -8.09 10.71
C LEU A 129 4.24 -9.00 11.37
N GLU A 130 4.66 -10.14 11.92
CA GLU A 130 3.77 -11.04 12.67
C GLU A 130 3.34 -10.43 14.02
N THR A 131 4.23 -9.64 14.62
CA THR A 131 3.98 -8.93 15.88
C THR A 131 4.66 -7.58 15.80
N VAL A 132 3.88 -6.52 15.98
CA VAL A 132 4.39 -5.14 16.01
C VAL A 132 4.53 -4.73 17.47
N PRO A 133 5.76 -4.48 17.96
CA PRO A 133 5.96 -3.92 19.29
C PRO A 133 5.42 -2.49 19.39
N ASP A 134 4.87 -2.11 20.54
CA ASP A 134 4.25 -0.78 20.79
C ASP A 134 5.17 0.43 20.55
N TRP A 135 6.49 0.22 20.53
CA TRP A 135 7.48 1.27 20.33
C TRP A 135 7.79 1.55 18.85
N VAL A 136 7.28 0.73 17.93
CA VAL A 136 7.52 0.91 16.49
C VAL A 136 6.64 2.04 15.97
N ALA A 137 7.28 3.10 15.50
CA ALA A 137 6.60 4.22 14.86
C ALA A 137 6.68 4.11 13.33
N PRO A 138 5.72 4.72 12.60
CA PRO A 138 5.86 4.93 11.17
C PRO A 138 7.16 5.67 10.85
N SER A 139 7.74 5.42 9.67
CA SER A 139 8.96 6.07 9.17
C SER A 139 10.27 5.73 9.92
N MET A 140 10.29 4.68 10.75
CA MET A 140 11.54 4.19 11.32
C MET A 140 12.39 3.44 10.27
N GLU A 141 13.68 3.71 10.27
CA GLU A 141 14.66 3.01 9.42
C GLU A 141 15.45 1.96 10.21
N GLY A 142 15.92 0.94 9.51
CA GLY A 142 16.64 -0.17 10.12
C GLY A 142 17.35 -1.05 9.10
N ALA A 143 17.95 -2.12 9.60
CA ALA A 143 18.56 -3.16 8.79
C ALA A 143 17.73 -4.44 8.90
N ALA A 144 17.44 -5.05 7.76
CA ALA A 144 16.75 -6.33 7.68
C ALA A 144 17.69 -7.43 7.19
N ARG A 145 17.51 -8.62 7.72
CA ARG A 145 18.20 -9.82 7.28
C ARG A 145 17.18 -10.90 6.93
N THR A 146 16.97 -11.11 5.63
CA THR A 146 16.12 -12.19 5.13
C THR A 146 16.90 -13.50 5.17
N VAL A 147 16.26 -14.57 5.64
CA VAL A 147 16.83 -15.91 5.56
C VAL A 147 16.63 -16.41 4.14
N VAL A 148 17.73 -16.60 3.41
CA VAL A 148 17.73 -17.23 2.10
C VAL A 148 18.12 -18.70 2.30
N GLU A 149 17.45 -19.60 1.58
CA GLU A 149 17.62 -21.05 1.59
C GLU A 149 19.10 -21.50 1.76
N GLU A 150 19.33 -22.52 2.60
CA GLU A 150 20.67 -23.06 2.82
C GLU A 150 21.25 -23.64 1.51
N ARG A 151 22.27 -22.98 0.96
CA ARG A 151 23.00 -23.46 -0.22
C ARG A 151 24.47 -23.67 0.12
N LEU A 152 25.05 -24.73 -0.43
CA LEU A 152 26.49 -25.02 -0.40
C LEU A 152 27.29 -23.75 -0.71
N VAL A 153 28.18 -23.34 0.21
CA VAL A 153 29.00 -22.12 0.13
C VAL A 153 29.76 -22.00 -1.20
N VAL A 154 30.23 -23.14 -1.72
CA VAL A 154 30.91 -23.22 -3.02
C VAL A 154 30.04 -22.69 -4.15
N LYS A 155 28.73 -22.97 -4.15
CA LYS A 155 27.78 -22.55 -5.18
C LYS A 155 27.43 -21.07 -5.09
N VAL A 156 27.42 -20.49 -3.88
CA VAL A 156 27.24 -19.04 -3.67
C VAL A 156 28.43 -18.27 -4.25
N TRP A 157 29.65 -18.75 -3.98
CA TRP A 157 30.87 -18.08 -4.45
C TRP A 157 31.10 -18.24 -5.96
N THR A 158 30.89 -19.44 -6.50
CA THR A 158 31.05 -19.69 -7.95
C THR A 158 29.99 -19.00 -8.79
N ARG A 159 28.76 -18.82 -8.29
CA ARG A 159 27.67 -18.19 -9.07
C ARG A 159 28.00 -16.76 -9.50
N ARG A 160 28.55 -15.91 -8.62
CA ARG A 160 28.90 -14.53 -8.99
C ARG A 160 29.91 -14.47 -10.15
N PHE A 161 30.85 -15.41 -10.17
CA PHE A 161 31.85 -15.52 -11.22
C PHE A 161 31.27 -16.11 -12.51
N VAL A 162 30.40 -17.12 -12.41
CA VAL A 162 29.73 -17.76 -13.56
C VAL A 162 28.73 -16.81 -14.22
N ASP A 163 27.92 -16.09 -13.44
CA ASP A 163 26.96 -15.11 -13.97
C ASP A 163 27.70 -13.97 -14.71
N TRP A 164 28.83 -13.50 -14.17
CA TRP A 164 29.71 -12.56 -14.86
C TRP A 164 30.31 -13.14 -16.16
N LEU A 165 30.85 -14.36 -16.12
CA LEU A 165 31.40 -15.04 -17.30
C LEU A 165 30.35 -15.22 -18.40
N ARG A 166 29.15 -15.66 -18.02
CA ARG A 166 28.04 -15.91 -18.95
C ARG A 166 27.56 -14.62 -19.61
N MET A 167 27.40 -13.55 -18.83
CA MET A 167 27.02 -12.23 -19.35
C MET A 167 28.11 -11.66 -20.27
N THR A 168 29.39 -11.86 -19.90
CA THR A 168 30.54 -11.36 -20.69
C THR A 168 30.69 -12.14 -21.99
N TRP A 169 30.51 -13.45 -21.98
CA TRP A 169 30.51 -14.28 -23.19
C TRP A 169 29.35 -13.98 -24.12
N TRP A 170 28.15 -13.72 -23.60
CA TRP A 170 27.04 -13.23 -24.43
C TRP A 170 27.40 -11.88 -25.08
N ARG A 171 27.98 -10.95 -24.32
CA ARG A 171 28.39 -9.63 -24.83
C ARG A 171 29.50 -9.69 -25.88
N MET A 172 30.22 -10.81 -25.98
CA MET A 172 31.32 -11.01 -26.93
C MET A 172 30.97 -11.94 -28.10
N GLN A 173 29.77 -12.53 -28.12
CA GLN A 173 29.25 -13.12 -29.35
C GLN A 173 28.65 -12.00 -30.23
N PRO A 174 28.99 -11.94 -31.53
CA PRO A 174 28.43 -10.97 -32.47
C PRO A 174 26.94 -11.21 -32.75
#